data_AF-A0A2T4J260-F1
#
_entry.id   AF-A0A2T4J260-F1
#
_cell.length_a   1.000
_cell.length_b   1.000
_cell.length_c   1.000
_cell.angle_alpha   90.00
_cell.angle_beta   90.00
_cell.angle_gamma   90.00
#
_symmetry.space_group_name_H-M   'P 1'
#
loop_
_entity.id
_entity.type
_entity.pdbx_description
1 polymer ?
#
loop_
_entity_poly.entity_id
_entity_poly.type
_entity_poly.pdbx_seq_one_letter_code
_entity_poly.pdbx_strand_id
1 'polypeptide(L)'
;MRATRLAFHAVLLAALFAAAPALAVPALQAHRAVYDITLDKASDRSGITGISGRMVYEFNGSPCEGYTVKFRMVTQIVTGDNTRLTDQQTTTFEDAEGKTFSFVTKSFVDQNLDKEVKGTATKETKGLKVDMDKPEKNSIELAATQFPTQHLVELIGKAEKGENFYETNLFDGSEDADKVMATTVVVGKKTDADKADPEAPALARLATDKYWPVDIAYFDDTDKSGEEVPEYRISFKLLENGITRDMVMDYGEFSMTGKLVNLSLFDQSKPCPTK
;
A
#
# COMPACT_ATOMS: atom_id res chain seq x y z
N MET A 1 24.88 45.31 -67.43
CA MET A 1 23.70 45.79 -66.67
C MET A 1 23.01 44.58 -66.05
N ARG A 2 22.88 44.63 -64.72
CA ARG A 2 22.08 43.81 -63.77
C ARG A 2 21.66 42.38 -64.14
N ALA A 3 22.32 41.41 -63.50
CA ALA A 3 21.80 40.07 -63.26
C ALA A 3 21.07 40.04 -61.91
N THR A 4 19.77 39.75 -61.92
CA THR A 4 18.93 39.59 -60.73
C THR A 4 18.95 38.11 -60.30
N ARG A 5 19.56 37.81 -59.16
CA ARG A 5 19.54 36.47 -58.54
C ARG A 5 18.28 36.35 -57.65
N LEU A 6 17.47 35.33 -57.90
CA LEU A 6 16.42 34.84 -56.99
C LEU A 6 17.07 34.29 -55.71
N ALA A 7 16.67 34.81 -54.55
CA ALA A 7 17.04 34.27 -53.25
C ALA A 7 15.91 33.38 -52.72
N PHE A 8 16.05 32.07 -52.86
CA PHE A 8 15.23 31.08 -52.16
C PHE A 8 15.59 31.12 -50.67
N HIS A 9 14.66 31.58 -49.83
CA HIS A 9 14.78 31.46 -48.38
C HIS A 9 14.24 30.09 -47.95
N ALA A 10 15.15 29.16 -47.67
CA ALA A 10 14.82 27.90 -47.01
C ALA A 10 14.55 28.18 -45.53
N VAL A 11 13.28 28.13 -45.13
CA VAL A 11 12.87 28.16 -43.71
C VAL A 11 13.15 26.76 -43.13
N LEU A 12 14.21 26.62 -42.35
CA LEU A 12 14.44 25.44 -41.52
C LEU A 12 13.45 25.48 -40.35
N LEU A 13 12.41 24.66 -40.41
CA LEU A 13 11.51 24.41 -39.30
C LEU A 13 12.21 23.45 -38.32
N ALA A 14 12.84 23.99 -37.28
CA ALA A 14 13.38 23.18 -36.20
C ALA A 14 12.22 22.53 -35.43
N ALA A 15 12.01 21.23 -35.66
CA ALA A 15 11.11 20.42 -34.86
C ALA A 15 11.71 20.31 -33.44
N LEU A 16 11.23 21.15 -32.52
CA LEU A 16 11.41 20.97 -31.09
C LEU A 16 10.63 19.71 -30.69
N PHE A 17 11.31 18.57 -30.67
CA PHE A 17 10.86 17.42 -29.90
C PHE A 17 10.89 17.84 -28.42
N ALA A 18 9.75 18.24 -27.89
CA ALA A 18 9.53 18.28 -26.46
C ALA A 18 9.65 16.84 -25.95
N ALA A 19 10.81 16.49 -25.39
CA ALA A 19 10.93 15.30 -24.57
C ALA A 19 9.96 15.48 -23.39
N ALA A 20 8.84 14.77 -23.42
CA ALA A 20 7.97 14.67 -22.25
C ALA A 20 8.84 14.15 -21.10
N PRO A 21 8.80 14.77 -19.91
CA PRO A 21 9.49 14.20 -18.76
C PRO A 21 8.96 12.78 -18.58
N ALA A 22 9.85 11.79 -18.66
CA ALA A 22 9.50 10.45 -18.24
C ALA A 22 8.97 10.59 -16.82
N LEU A 23 7.71 10.21 -16.60
CA LEU A 23 7.12 10.16 -15.26
C LEU A 23 8.06 9.29 -14.42
N ALA A 24 8.82 9.92 -13.54
CA ALA A 24 9.67 9.20 -12.62
C ALA A 24 8.74 8.42 -11.71
N VAL A 25 8.83 7.09 -11.76
CA VAL A 25 8.18 6.24 -10.76
C VAL A 25 8.69 6.72 -9.39
N PRO A 26 7.79 6.99 -8.41
CA PRO A 26 8.20 7.40 -7.08
C PRO A 26 9.28 6.46 -6.55
N ALA A 27 10.38 7.03 -6.04
CA ALA A 27 11.46 6.23 -5.49
C ALA A 27 11.04 5.71 -4.11
N LEU A 28 10.42 4.52 -4.10
CA LEU A 28 10.02 3.86 -2.86
C LEU A 28 11.26 3.46 -2.05
N GLN A 29 11.32 3.91 -0.80
CA GLN A 29 12.46 3.67 0.08
C GLN A 29 12.35 2.27 0.69
N ALA A 30 13.33 1.41 0.45
CA ALA A 30 13.45 0.14 1.16
C ALA A 30 13.66 0.39 2.66
N HIS A 31 12.85 -0.23 3.52
CA HIS A 31 12.87 0.05 4.94
C HIS A 31 12.26 -1.07 5.78
N ARG A 32 12.51 -1.02 7.09
CA ARG A 32 11.75 -1.72 8.12
C ARG A 32 11.15 -0.70 9.08
N ALA A 33 9.84 -0.77 9.27
CA ALA A 33 9.10 -0.01 10.25
C ALA A 33 8.51 -0.92 11.33
N VAL A 34 8.61 -0.52 12.59
CA VAL A 34 8.03 -1.21 13.74
C VAL A 34 7.04 -0.27 14.41
N TYR A 35 5.83 -0.77 14.66
CA TYR A 35 4.74 -0.01 15.25
C TYR A 35 4.24 -0.69 16.50
N ASP A 36 3.98 0.09 17.55
CA ASP A 36 3.20 -0.39 18.69
C ASP A 36 1.71 -0.23 18.37
N ILE A 37 0.96 -1.31 18.60
CA ILE A 37 -0.48 -1.38 18.33
C ILE A 37 -1.24 -1.24 19.64
N THR A 38 -2.23 -0.35 19.66
CA THR A 38 -3.11 -0.14 20.81
C THR A 38 -4.55 0.03 20.36
N LEU A 39 -5.51 -0.35 21.21
CA LEU A 39 -6.92 -0.07 20.98
C LEU A 39 -7.18 1.44 20.92
N ASP A 40 -7.93 1.91 19.92
CA ASP A 40 -8.48 3.27 19.86
C ASP A 40 -9.90 3.28 20.42
N LYS A 41 -10.80 2.54 19.77
CA LYS A 41 -12.22 2.44 20.15
C LYS A 41 -12.70 1.00 20.02
N ALA A 42 -13.69 0.65 20.83
CA ALA A 42 -14.44 -0.60 20.73
C ALA A 42 -15.91 -0.31 21.04
N SER A 43 -16.82 -0.91 20.26
CA SER A 43 -18.25 -0.91 20.55
C SER A 43 -18.55 -1.92 21.65
N ASP A 44 -19.66 -1.73 22.37
CA ASP A 44 -20.15 -2.72 23.35
C ASP A 44 -20.40 -4.10 22.70
N ARG A 45 -20.80 -4.13 21.42
CA ARG A 45 -21.07 -5.37 20.67
C ARG A 45 -19.81 -6.17 20.37
N SER A 46 -18.66 -5.51 20.24
CA SER A 46 -17.39 -6.20 20.00
C SER A 46 -16.96 -7.07 21.18
N GLY A 47 -17.39 -6.73 22.40
CA GLY A 47 -16.93 -7.36 23.65
C GLY A 47 -15.44 -7.14 23.96
N ILE A 48 -14.75 -6.31 23.17
CA ILE A 48 -13.32 -6.01 23.31
C ILE A 48 -13.14 -4.96 24.40
N THR A 49 -12.35 -5.30 25.41
CA THR A 49 -12.00 -4.39 26.51
C THR A 49 -10.55 -3.90 26.43
N GLY A 50 -9.73 -4.49 25.55
CA GLY A 50 -8.36 -4.04 25.34
C GLY A 50 -7.69 -4.71 24.15
N ILE A 51 -6.82 -3.97 23.47
CA ILE A 51 -5.90 -4.49 22.46
C ILE A 51 -4.53 -3.88 22.69
N SER A 52 -3.50 -4.72 22.68
CA SER A 52 -2.10 -4.31 22.67
C SER A 52 -1.30 -5.23 21.75
N GLY A 53 -0.31 -4.71 21.05
CA GLY A 53 0.46 -5.53 20.13
C GLY A 53 1.62 -4.80 19.48
N ARG A 54 2.17 -5.44 18.45
CA ARG A 54 3.24 -4.89 17.64
C ARG A 54 3.09 -5.34 16.19
N MET A 55 3.37 -4.41 15.29
CA MET A 55 3.41 -4.63 13.85
C MET A 55 4.81 -4.36 13.33
N VAL A 56 5.32 -5.22 12.46
CA VAL A 56 6.61 -5.07 11.77
C VAL A 56 6.34 -5.16 10.28
N TYR A 57 6.77 -4.13 9.55
CA TYR A 57 6.63 -4.03 8.10
C TYR A 57 8.01 -3.85 7.49
N GLU A 58 8.41 -4.76 6.60
CA GLU A 58 9.63 -4.67 5.81
C GLU A 58 9.27 -4.56 4.34
N PHE A 59 9.71 -3.49 3.70
CA PHE A 59 9.60 -3.25 2.26
C PHE A 59 10.99 -3.28 1.64
N ASN A 60 11.19 -4.16 0.66
CA ASN A 60 12.45 -4.32 -0.06
C ASN A 60 12.20 -4.42 -1.55
N GLY A 61 13.24 -4.15 -2.35
CA GLY A 61 13.21 -4.32 -3.79
C GLY A 61 13.38 -3.01 -4.54
N SER A 62 13.06 -3.05 -5.83
CA SER A 62 13.35 -1.98 -6.77
C SER A 62 12.45 -2.01 -8.00
N PRO A 63 12.39 -0.92 -8.78
CA PRO A 63 11.67 -0.91 -10.05
C PRO A 63 12.16 -1.95 -11.08
N CYS A 64 13.33 -2.58 -10.87
CA CYS A 64 13.86 -3.60 -11.77
C CYS A 64 13.78 -5.03 -11.23
N GLU A 65 13.86 -5.19 -9.92
CA GLU A 65 13.85 -6.51 -9.27
C GLU A 65 12.42 -6.94 -8.90
N GLY A 66 11.48 -5.99 -8.82
CA GLY A 66 10.21 -6.17 -8.15
C GLY A 66 10.32 -5.85 -6.65
N TYR A 67 9.23 -6.01 -5.93
CA TYR A 67 9.10 -5.60 -4.54
C TYR A 67 8.68 -6.77 -3.67
N THR A 68 9.34 -6.92 -2.53
CA THR A 68 9.01 -7.91 -1.50
C THR A 68 8.54 -7.20 -0.26
N VAL A 69 7.38 -7.60 0.26
CA VAL A 69 6.87 -7.13 1.55
C VAL A 69 6.86 -8.28 2.53
N LYS A 70 7.40 -8.06 3.73
CA LYS A 70 7.18 -8.94 4.88
C LYS A 70 6.46 -8.15 5.95
N PHE A 71 5.34 -8.68 6.39
CA PHE A 71 4.49 -8.06 7.37
C PHE A 71 4.24 -9.06 8.50
N ARG A 72 4.39 -8.61 9.74
CA ARG A 72 4.00 -9.39 10.91
C ARG A 72 3.22 -8.53 11.87
N MET A 73 2.03 -8.96 12.25
CA MET A 73 1.21 -8.30 13.25
C MET A 73 0.88 -9.27 14.37
N VAL A 74 1.32 -8.94 15.58
CA VAL A 74 1.03 -9.70 16.79
C VAL A 74 0.15 -8.84 17.68
N THR A 75 -1.05 -9.31 18.03
CA THR A 75 -1.96 -8.60 18.93
C THR A 75 -2.49 -9.54 20.01
N GLN A 76 -2.53 -9.02 21.22
CA GLN A 76 -3.25 -9.60 22.33
C GLN A 76 -4.57 -8.86 22.47
N ILE A 77 -5.68 -9.57 22.27
CA ILE A 77 -7.04 -9.06 22.34
C ILE A 77 -7.66 -9.57 23.64
N VAL A 78 -8.12 -8.64 24.47
CA VAL A 78 -8.79 -8.93 25.74
C VAL A 78 -10.27 -8.68 25.56
N THR A 79 -11.07 -9.69 25.90
CA THR A 79 -12.52 -9.58 26.06
C THR A 79 -12.87 -9.85 27.52
N GLY A 80 -14.13 -9.65 27.91
CA GLY A 80 -14.55 -9.81 29.31
C GLY A 80 -14.20 -11.17 29.93
N ASP A 81 -14.25 -12.23 29.14
CA ASP A 81 -14.08 -13.60 29.62
C ASP A 81 -12.76 -14.26 29.19
N ASN A 82 -12.06 -13.70 28.20
CA ASN A 82 -10.94 -14.36 27.53
C ASN A 82 -9.85 -13.39 27.09
N THR A 83 -8.65 -13.93 26.89
CA THR A 83 -7.54 -13.25 26.21
C THR A 83 -7.10 -14.14 25.06
N ARG A 84 -7.00 -13.58 23.86
CA ARG A 84 -6.57 -14.28 22.65
C ARG A 84 -5.32 -13.62 22.09
N LEU A 85 -4.28 -14.41 21.84
CA LEU A 85 -3.10 -13.96 21.12
C LEU A 85 -3.25 -14.31 19.64
N THR A 86 -3.15 -13.31 18.77
CA THR A 86 -3.08 -13.52 17.32
C THR A 86 -1.72 -13.09 16.79
N ASP A 87 -1.17 -13.86 15.86
CA ASP A 87 0.08 -13.57 15.15
C ASP A 87 -0.15 -13.85 13.66
N GLN A 88 -0.22 -12.80 12.86
CA GLN A 88 -0.33 -12.88 11.41
C GLN A 88 1.02 -12.60 10.79
N GLN A 89 1.49 -13.52 9.94
CA GLN A 89 2.75 -13.42 9.22
C GLN A 89 2.47 -13.49 7.72
N THR A 90 2.69 -12.38 7.02
CA THR A 90 2.46 -12.24 5.59
C THR A 90 3.77 -11.98 4.87
N THR A 91 3.97 -12.63 3.73
CA THR A 91 5.04 -12.32 2.78
C THR A 91 4.45 -12.25 1.39
N THR A 92 4.75 -11.17 0.68
CA THR A 92 4.31 -10.97 -0.71
C THR A 92 5.46 -10.57 -1.61
N PHE A 93 5.28 -10.84 -2.90
CA PHE A 93 6.19 -10.40 -3.96
C PHE A 93 5.39 -9.90 -5.16
N GLU A 94 5.67 -8.67 -5.61
CA GLU A 94 5.18 -8.08 -6.85
C GLU A 94 6.34 -8.00 -7.85
N ASP A 95 6.16 -8.50 -9.07
CA ASP A 95 7.19 -8.34 -10.09
C ASP A 95 7.34 -6.88 -10.55
N ALA A 96 8.47 -6.57 -11.17
CA ALA A 96 8.81 -5.23 -11.63
C ALA A 96 7.82 -4.63 -12.65
N GLU A 97 7.15 -5.47 -13.43
CA GLU A 97 6.13 -5.05 -14.40
C GLU A 97 4.72 -4.97 -13.77
N GLY A 98 4.60 -5.42 -12.52
CA GLY A 98 3.36 -5.58 -11.77
C GLY A 98 2.34 -6.48 -12.49
N LYS A 99 2.80 -7.56 -13.10
CA LYS A 99 1.96 -8.57 -13.79
C LYS A 99 1.59 -9.75 -12.88
N THR A 100 2.45 -10.08 -11.93
CA THR A 100 2.28 -11.18 -10.99
C THR A 100 2.45 -10.71 -9.56
N PHE A 101 1.67 -11.34 -8.67
CA PHE A 101 1.67 -11.12 -7.24
C PHE A 101 1.61 -12.45 -6.51
N SER A 102 2.69 -12.84 -5.87
CA SER A 102 2.73 -14.03 -5.01
C SER A 102 2.52 -13.62 -3.57
N PHE A 103 1.72 -14.39 -2.83
CA PHE A 103 1.39 -14.11 -1.44
C PHE A 103 1.38 -15.38 -0.60
N VAL A 104 1.76 -15.24 0.66
CA VAL A 104 1.53 -16.23 1.71
C VAL A 104 1.22 -15.51 3.01
N THR A 105 0.11 -15.89 3.64
CA THR A 105 -0.30 -15.42 4.96
C THR A 105 -0.51 -16.63 5.87
N LYS A 106 0.16 -16.63 7.01
CA LYS A 106 -0.03 -17.59 8.09
C LYS A 106 -0.61 -16.88 9.30
N SER A 107 -1.73 -17.38 9.78
CA SER A 107 -2.42 -16.87 10.96
C SER A 107 -2.29 -17.86 12.09
N PHE A 108 -1.77 -17.41 13.22
CA PHE A 108 -1.64 -18.20 14.43
C PHE A 108 -2.56 -17.65 15.52
N VAL A 109 -3.19 -18.55 16.25
CA VAL A 109 -4.05 -18.25 17.41
C VAL A 109 -3.51 -19.02 18.59
N ASP A 110 -3.16 -18.29 19.65
CA ASP A 110 -2.53 -18.84 20.85
C ASP A 110 -1.35 -19.76 20.50
N GLN A 111 -0.52 -19.29 19.56
CA GLN A 111 0.68 -19.94 19.01
C GLN A 111 0.44 -21.18 18.13
N ASN A 112 -0.81 -21.57 17.92
CA ASN A 112 -1.18 -22.66 17.02
C ASN A 112 -1.51 -22.12 15.63
N LEU A 113 -1.06 -22.81 14.58
CA LEU A 113 -1.44 -22.44 13.21
C LEU A 113 -2.94 -22.66 13.03
N ASP A 114 -3.65 -21.58 12.72
CA ASP A 114 -5.10 -21.55 12.51
C ASP A 114 -5.45 -21.57 11.02
N LYS A 115 -4.79 -20.71 10.23
CA LYS A 115 -5.02 -20.58 8.78
C LYS A 115 -3.72 -20.37 8.03
N GLU A 116 -3.62 -20.94 6.83
CA GLU A 116 -2.58 -20.61 5.85
C GLU A 116 -3.23 -20.39 4.49
N VAL A 117 -3.00 -19.20 3.93
CA VAL A 117 -3.48 -18.78 2.61
C VAL A 117 -2.25 -18.50 1.75
N LYS A 118 -2.15 -19.17 0.61
CA LYS A 118 -1.01 -19.06 -0.28
C LYS A 118 -1.46 -19.18 -1.72
N GLY A 119 -0.97 -18.30 -2.58
CA GLY A 119 -1.30 -18.34 -4.00
C GLY A 119 -0.43 -17.41 -4.83
N THR A 120 -0.77 -17.33 -6.11
CA THR A 120 -0.20 -16.36 -7.04
C THR A 120 -1.29 -15.81 -7.94
N ALA A 121 -1.41 -14.49 -7.96
CA ALA A 121 -2.30 -13.77 -8.84
C ALA A 121 -1.53 -13.29 -10.08
N THR A 122 -2.10 -13.50 -11.26
CA THR A 122 -1.51 -13.12 -12.55
C THR A 122 -2.53 -12.30 -13.34
N LYS A 123 -2.12 -11.12 -13.79
CA LYS A 123 -2.95 -10.29 -14.67
C LYS A 123 -3.03 -10.93 -16.06
N GLU A 124 -4.24 -11.17 -16.51
CA GLU A 124 -4.55 -11.68 -17.84
C GLU A 124 -5.32 -10.64 -18.66
N THR A 125 -5.48 -10.88 -19.96
CA THR A 125 -6.18 -9.95 -20.86
C THR A 125 -7.64 -9.67 -20.43
N LYS A 126 -8.27 -10.62 -19.71
CA LYS A 126 -9.69 -10.56 -19.33
C LYS A 126 -9.92 -10.24 -17.84
N GLY A 127 -8.88 -10.13 -17.03
CA GLY A 127 -9.05 -10.03 -15.58
C GLY A 127 -7.80 -10.41 -14.81
N LEU A 128 -8.01 -10.94 -13.61
CA LEU A 128 -6.97 -11.42 -12.73
C LEU A 128 -7.22 -12.90 -12.44
N LYS A 129 -6.26 -13.76 -12.79
CA LYS A 129 -6.31 -15.18 -12.44
C LYS A 129 -5.54 -15.41 -11.14
N VAL A 130 -6.17 -16.03 -10.15
CA VAL A 130 -5.57 -16.36 -8.85
C VAL A 130 -5.47 -17.87 -8.71
N ASP A 131 -4.25 -18.40 -8.77
CA ASP A 131 -3.98 -19.82 -8.54
C ASP A 131 -3.62 -20.03 -7.06
N MET A 132 -4.46 -20.76 -6.32
CA MET A 132 -4.29 -21.02 -4.89
C MET A 132 -3.55 -22.34 -4.65
N ASP A 133 -2.62 -22.32 -3.69
CA ASP A 133 -1.88 -23.48 -3.19
C ASP A 133 -2.41 -23.96 -1.83
N LYS A 134 -2.89 -23.02 -0.99
CA LYS A 134 -3.41 -23.23 0.36
C LYS A 134 -4.62 -22.32 0.61
N PRO A 135 -5.62 -22.77 1.42
CA PRO A 135 -5.66 -24.03 2.17
C PRO A 135 -5.85 -25.27 1.28
N GLU A 136 -6.48 -25.09 0.12
CA GLU A 136 -6.67 -26.11 -0.91
C GLU A 136 -6.24 -25.58 -2.27
N LYS A 137 -5.95 -26.50 -3.20
CA LYS A 137 -5.61 -26.11 -4.57
C LYS A 137 -6.86 -25.79 -5.36
N ASN A 138 -7.00 -24.53 -5.78
CA ASN A 138 -8.05 -24.11 -6.69
C ASN A 138 -7.55 -22.94 -7.56
N SER A 139 -8.41 -22.45 -8.45
CA SER A 139 -8.13 -21.30 -9.31
C SER A 139 -9.38 -20.44 -9.38
N ILE A 140 -9.22 -19.13 -9.26
CA ILE A 140 -10.30 -18.15 -9.20
C ILE A 140 -10.02 -17.08 -10.27
N GLU A 141 -11.05 -16.71 -11.02
CA GLU A 141 -11.00 -15.61 -11.98
C GLU A 141 -11.69 -14.39 -11.39
N LEU A 142 -10.96 -13.29 -11.27
CA LEU A 142 -11.42 -12.04 -10.67
C LEU A 142 -11.37 -10.89 -11.68
N ALA A 143 -12.02 -9.77 -11.34
CA ALA A 143 -11.98 -8.57 -12.14
C ALA A 143 -10.54 -8.02 -12.30
N ALA A 144 -10.29 -7.33 -13.41
CA ALA A 144 -9.00 -6.66 -13.63
C ALA A 144 -8.75 -5.59 -12.55
N THR A 145 -7.55 -5.61 -11.99
CA THR A 145 -7.18 -4.75 -10.86
C THR A 145 -5.65 -4.54 -10.80
N GLN A 146 -5.20 -3.87 -9.75
CA GLN A 146 -3.80 -3.65 -9.40
C GLN A 146 -3.41 -4.33 -8.09
N PHE A 147 -2.10 -4.40 -7.86
CA PHE A 147 -1.49 -4.97 -6.66
C PHE A 147 -1.00 -3.86 -5.69
N PRO A 148 -0.67 -4.18 -4.43
CA PRO A 148 -0.44 -3.19 -3.38
C PRO A 148 0.63 -2.13 -3.69
N THR A 149 1.74 -2.50 -4.33
CA THR A 149 2.83 -1.57 -4.66
C THR A 149 2.43 -0.66 -5.82
N GLN A 150 1.71 -1.17 -6.81
CA GLN A 150 1.13 -0.35 -7.88
C GLN A 150 0.13 0.67 -7.31
N HIS A 151 -0.71 0.23 -6.38
CA HIS A 151 -1.67 1.09 -5.69
C HIS A 151 -0.98 2.19 -4.86
N LEU A 152 0.13 1.88 -4.16
CA LEU A 152 0.94 2.87 -3.45
C LEU A 152 1.59 3.87 -4.41
N VAL A 153 2.11 3.41 -5.55
CA VAL A 153 2.68 4.27 -6.60
C VAL A 153 1.63 5.20 -7.20
N GLU A 154 0.42 4.69 -7.47
CA GLU A 154 -0.71 5.50 -7.93
C GLU A 154 -1.06 6.59 -6.90
N LEU A 155 -1.20 6.20 -5.62
CA LEU A 155 -1.50 7.12 -4.52
C LEU A 155 -0.49 8.26 -4.43
N ILE A 156 0.81 7.96 -4.42
CA ILE A 156 1.86 8.99 -4.36
C ILE A 156 1.80 9.88 -5.60
N GLY A 157 1.70 9.28 -6.79
CA GLY A 157 1.66 10.04 -8.04
C GLY A 157 0.44 10.96 -8.17
N LYS A 158 -0.72 10.56 -7.62
CA LYS A 158 -1.92 11.40 -7.54
C LYS A 158 -1.79 12.50 -6.50
N ALA A 159 -1.26 12.17 -5.31
CA ALA A 159 -1.01 13.14 -4.25
C ALA A 159 -0.03 14.25 -4.69
N GLU A 160 1.01 13.91 -5.46
CA GLU A 160 1.96 14.85 -6.06
C GLU A 160 1.31 15.79 -7.07
N LYS A 161 0.35 15.29 -7.85
CA LYS A 161 -0.44 16.09 -8.80
C LYS A 161 -1.53 16.94 -8.12
N GLY A 162 -1.72 16.78 -6.82
CA GLY A 162 -2.77 17.44 -6.06
C GLY A 162 -4.17 16.85 -6.27
N GLU A 163 -4.27 15.64 -6.82
CA GLU A 163 -5.51 14.88 -6.83
C GLU A 163 -5.80 14.40 -5.40
N ASN A 164 -6.95 14.80 -4.86
CA ASN A 164 -7.27 14.65 -3.43
C ASN A 164 -8.41 13.68 -3.12
N PHE A 165 -9.06 13.15 -4.15
CA PHE A 165 -10.14 12.17 -4.02
C PHE A 165 -10.19 11.33 -5.30
N TYR A 166 -10.15 10.01 -5.17
CA TYR A 166 -10.35 9.09 -6.29
C TYR A 166 -10.78 7.71 -5.83
N GLU A 167 -11.33 6.93 -6.75
CA GLU A 167 -11.69 5.54 -6.56
C GLU A 167 -10.83 4.66 -7.46
N THR A 168 -10.48 3.48 -6.97
CA THR A 168 -9.80 2.44 -7.73
C THR A 168 -10.16 1.07 -7.15
N ASN A 169 -9.48 0.02 -7.56
CA ASN A 169 -9.64 -1.31 -7.00
C ASN A 169 -8.29 -1.94 -6.66
N LEU A 170 -8.31 -2.96 -5.82
CA LEU A 170 -7.10 -3.62 -5.31
C LEU A 170 -7.33 -5.12 -5.11
N PHE A 171 -6.32 -5.92 -5.47
CA PHE A 171 -6.13 -7.26 -4.94
C PHE A 171 -4.86 -7.28 -4.09
N ASP A 172 -4.97 -7.59 -2.81
CA ASP A 172 -3.84 -7.60 -1.86
C ASP A 172 -3.57 -8.98 -1.24
N GLY A 173 -4.34 -10.00 -1.60
CA GLY A 173 -4.22 -11.35 -1.05
C GLY A 173 -4.58 -11.46 0.44
N SER A 174 -5.38 -10.51 0.95
CA SER A 174 -5.93 -10.56 2.31
C SER A 174 -7.02 -11.63 2.45
N GLU A 175 -7.37 -11.94 3.70
CA GLU A 175 -8.42 -12.90 4.08
C GLU A 175 -8.32 -14.29 3.43
N ASP A 176 -9.15 -14.57 2.42
CA ASP A 176 -9.20 -15.80 1.64
C ASP A 176 -8.58 -15.64 0.23
N ALA A 177 -8.12 -14.44 -0.09
CA ALA A 177 -7.53 -14.05 -1.37
C ALA A 177 -8.43 -14.35 -2.58
N ASP A 178 -9.74 -14.18 -2.39
CA ASP A 178 -10.79 -14.52 -3.34
C ASP A 178 -11.61 -13.29 -3.81
N LYS A 179 -11.24 -12.08 -3.40
CA LYS A 179 -11.94 -10.84 -3.71
C LYS A 179 -11.03 -9.75 -4.26
N VAL A 180 -11.62 -8.90 -5.10
CA VAL A 180 -11.07 -7.60 -5.47
C VAL A 180 -11.90 -6.55 -4.75
N MET A 181 -11.24 -5.73 -3.94
CA MET A 181 -11.91 -4.69 -3.15
C MET A 181 -11.93 -3.38 -3.93
N ALA A 182 -13.05 -2.66 -3.90
CA ALA A 182 -13.07 -1.26 -4.30
C ALA A 182 -12.42 -0.42 -3.21
N THR A 183 -11.62 0.58 -3.60
CA THR A 183 -10.97 1.49 -2.66
C THR A 183 -11.33 2.93 -3.00
N THR A 184 -11.87 3.65 -2.01
CA THR A 184 -12.00 5.11 -2.07
C THR A 184 -10.84 5.73 -1.32
N VAL A 185 -10.11 6.62 -1.97
CA VAL A 185 -8.91 7.24 -1.44
C VAL A 185 -9.12 8.74 -1.31
N VAL A 186 -8.89 9.28 -0.11
CA VAL A 186 -8.93 10.71 0.19
C VAL A 186 -7.53 11.16 0.63
N VAL A 187 -6.99 12.17 -0.05
CA VAL A 187 -5.66 12.72 0.24
C VAL A 187 -5.81 14.14 0.77
N GLY A 188 -5.35 14.36 2.00
CA GLY A 188 -5.29 15.65 2.65
C GLY A 188 -4.22 16.58 2.05
N LYS A 189 -4.19 17.82 2.51
CA LYS A 189 -3.16 18.78 2.07
C LYS A 189 -1.78 18.33 2.56
N LYS A 190 -0.78 18.47 1.69
CA LYS A 190 0.62 18.27 2.08
C LYS A 190 0.99 19.19 3.22
N THR A 191 1.44 18.60 4.32
CA THR A 191 1.61 19.27 5.60
C THR A 191 3.08 19.17 6.04
N ASP A 192 3.60 20.26 6.60
CA ASP A 192 4.95 20.28 7.17
C ASP A 192 5.04 19.37 8.41
N ALA A 193 6.23 18.84 8.68
CA ALA A 193 6.47 18.07 9.89
C ALA A 193 6.13 18.88 11.15
N ASP A 194 5.46 18.23 12.10
CA ASP A 194 5.16 18.82 13.40
C ASP A 194 6.31 18.52 14.38
N LYS A 195 6.81 19.56 15.04
CA LYS A 195 7.86 19.42 16.07
C LYS A 195 7.36 18.69 17.33
N ALA A 196 6.05 18.68 17.56
CA ALA A 196 5.40 17.97 18.67
C ALA A 196 5.01 16.53 18.30
N ASP A 197 5.39 16.05 17.11
CA ASP A 197 5.01 14.72 16.65
C ASP A 197 5.59 13.62 17.56
N PRO A 198 4.75 12.77 18.18
CA PRO A 198 5.20 11.74 19.11
C PRO A 198 6.00 10.61 18.44
N GLU A 199 6.02 10.54 17.11
CA GLU A 199 6.80 9.59 16.31
C GLU A 199 8.12 10.19 15.78
N ALA A 200 8.35 11.50 15.94
CA ALA A 200 9.57 12.16 15.47
C ALA A 200 10.88 11.46 15.90
N PRO A 201 11.01 10.94 17.14
CA PRO A 201 12.21 10.18 17.53
C PRO A 201 12.46 8.93 16.68
N ALA A 202 11.40 8.27 16.19
CA ALA A 202 11.50 7.07 15.37
C ALA A 202 11.86 7.39 13.90
N LEU A 203 11.49 8.57 13.40
CA LEU A 203 11.69 8.98 12.00
C LEU A 203 13.14 9.34 11.65
N ALA A 204 14.02 9.48 12.65
CA ALA A 204 15.43 9.82 12.46
C ALA A 204 15.62 11.00 11.48
N ARG A 205 16.25 10.77 10.32
CA ARG A 205 16.52 11.80 9.31
C ARG A 205 15.28 12.31 8.57
N LEU A 206 14.14 11.61 8.67
CA LEU A 206 12.88 11.96 8.00
C LEU A 206 11.95 12.77 8.91
N ALA A 207 12.37 13.08 10.15
CA ALA A 207 11.53 13.78 11.12
C ALA A 207 11.10 15.19 10.69
N THR A 208 11.77 15.78 9.69
CA THR A 208 11.44 17.09 9.11
C THR A 208 10.70 17.01 7.79
N ASP A 209 10.46 15.80 7.27
CA ASP A 209 9.88 15.62 5.95
C ASP A 209 8.37 15.93 5.98
N LYS A 210 7.90 16.50 4.88
CA LYS A 210 6.46 16.74 4.70
C LYS A 210 5.73 15.42 4.50
N TYR A 211 4.45 15.40 4.84
CA TYR A 211 3.59 14.24 4.67
C TYR A 211 2.24 14.65 4.10
N TRP A 212 1.54 13.68 3.51
CA TRP A 212 0.11 13.78 3.23
C TRP A 212 -0.68 12.96 4.26
N PRO A 213 -1.71 13.54 4.92
CA PRO A 213 -2.75 12.73 5.56
C PRO A 213 -3.51 11.96 4.47
N VAL A 214 -3.76 10.67 4.68
CA VAL A 214 -4.48 9.81 3.73
C VAL A 214 -5.52 8.99 4.48
N ASP A 215 -6.71 8.87 3.90
CA ASP A 215 -7.76 7.95 4.30
C ASP A 215 -8.08 7.02 3.13
N ILE A 216 -8.16 5.71 3.39
CA ILE A 216 -8.58 4.71 2.41
C ILE A 216 -9.69 3.87 3.02
N ALA A 217 -10.81 3.77 2.31
CA ALA A 217 -11.94 2.92 2.67
C ALA A 217 -12.07 1.77 1.66
N TYR A 218 -12.30 0.55 2.16
CA TYR A 218 -12.36 -0.69 1.39
C TYR A 218 -13.78 -1.23 1.39
N PHE A 219 -14.29 -1.54 0.20
CA PHE A 219 -15.66 -2.01 -0.02
C PHE A 219 -15.65 -3.33 -0.78
N ASP A 220 -16.52 -4.24 -0.36
CA ASP A 220 -16.82 -5.47 -1.08
C ASP A 220 -18.04 -5.26 -1.99
N ASP A 221 -17.77 -4.96 -3.26
CA ASP A 221 -18.79 -4.69 -4.28
C ASP A 221 -19.63 -5.95 -4.67
N THR A 222 -19.39 -7.12 -4.04
CA THR A 222 -20.11 -8.35 -4.38
C THR A 222 -21.53 -8.40 -3.82
N ASP A 223 -21.83 -7.73 -2.71
CA ASP A 223 -23.16 -7.70 -2.10
C ASP A 223 -23.79 -6.30 -2.15
N LYS A 224 -24.46 -6.00 -3.27
CA LYS A 224 -25.02 -4.66 -3.57
C LYS A 224 -26.35 -4.35 -2.87
N SER A 225 -26.59 -4.91 -1.69
CA SER A 225 -27.87 -4.74 -0.98
C SER A 225 -27.75 -3.82 0.25
N GLY A 226 -28.44 -2.68 0.22
CA GLY A 226 -28.54 -1.75 1.36
C GLY A 226 -27.64 -0.51 1.28
N GLU A 227 -27.48 0.17 2.42
CA GLU A 227 -26.47 1.23 2.58
C GLU A 227 -25.09 0.59 2.72
N GLU A 228 -24.22 0.84 1.75
CA GLU A 228 -22.89 0.25 1.70
C GLU A 228 -21.94 1.00 2.65
N VAL A 229 -21.44 0.29 3.65
CA VAL A 229 -20.43 0.78 4.59
C VAL A 229 -19.11 0.07 4.31
N PRO A 230 -17.95 0.72 4.48
CA PRO A 230 -16.68 0.07 4.25
C PRO A 230 -16.45 -1.06 5.27
N GLU A 231 -15.95 -2.20 4.80
CA GLU A 231 -15.55 -3.31 5.67
C GLU A 231 -14.32 -2.96 6.50
N TYR A 232 -13.46 -2.12 5.93
CA TYR A 232 -12.24 -1.64 6.56
C TYR A 232 -11.94 -0.21 6.13
N ARG A 233 -11.47 0.61 7.07
CA ARG A 233 -10.93 1.94 6.78
C ARG A 233 -9.58 2.11 7.47
N ILE A 234 -8.65 2.74 6.76
CA ILE A 234 -7.36 3.09 7.31
C ILE A 234 -7.06 4.57 7.09
N SER A 235 -6.59 5.24 8.14
CA SER A 235 -6.07 6.61 8.10
C SER A 235 -4.59 6.59 8.46
N PHE A 236 -3.75 7.35 7.76
CA PHE A 236 -2.31 7.41 8.04
C PHE A 236 -1.67 8.68 7.48
N LYS A 237 -0.43 8.95 7.92
CA LYS A 237 0.45 9.94 7.30
C LYS A 237 1.39 9.24 6.32
N LEU A 238 1.44 9.73 5.07
CA LEU A 238 2.26 9.21 3.99
C LEU A 238 3.42 10.15 3.65
N LEU A 239 4.65 9.63 3.65
CA LEU A 239 5.83 10.30 3.12
C LEU A 239 5.98 10.04 1.60
N GLU A 240 6.66 10.95 0.89
CA GLU A 240 6.91 10.84 -0.57
C GLU A 240 7.59 9.53 -0.99
N ASN A 241 8.36 8.94 -0.08
CA ASN A 241 9.12 7.72 -0.33
C ASN A 241 8.36 6.43 0.05
N GLY A 242 7.05 6.53 0.33
CA GLY A 242 6.17 5.39 0.61
C GLY A 242 6.14 4.92 2.06
N ILE A 243 6.85 5.58 2.98
CA ILE A 243 6.80 5.25 4.41
C ILE A 243 5.51 5.81 5.00
N THR A 244 4.77 4.97 5.72
CA THR A 244 3.55 5.33 6.43
C THR A 244 3.78 5.38 7.94
N ARG A 245 2.95 6.15 8.65
CA ARG A 245 3.00 6.31 10.11
C ARG A 245 1.69 6.88 10.65
N ASP A 246 1.55 6.96 11.97
CA ASP A 246 0.37 7.50 12.65
C ASP A 246 -0.92 6.84 12.13
N MET A 247 -0.95 5.51 12.18
CA MET A 247 -2.00 4.71 11.54
C MET A 247 -3.21 4.58 12.47
N VAL A 248 -4.41 4.68 11.91
CA VAL A 248 -5.67 4.29 12.54
C VAL A 248 -6.34 3.26 11.63
N MET A 249 -6.60 2.07 12.16
CA MET A 249 -7.15 0.91 11.44
C MET A 249 -8.52 0.62 12.03
N ASP A 250 -9.58 0.84 11.25
CA ASP A 250 -10.98 0.81 11.67
C ASP A 250 -11.70 -0.36 11.00
N TYR A 251 -12.16 -1.31 11.82
CA TYR A 251 -12.84 -2.55 11.42
C TYR A 251 -14.35 -2.49 11.69
N GLY A 252 -14.91 -1.27 11.83
CA GLY A 252 -16.32 -1.03 12.10
C GLY A 252 -16.68 -1.13 13.58
N GLU A 253 -16.61 -2.33 14.18
CA GLU A 253 -16.95 -2.52 15.60
C GLU A 253 -15.83 -2.12 16.56
N PHE A 254 -14.59 -2.05 16.07
CA PHE A 254 -13.44 -1.57 16.84
C PHE A 254 -12.40 -0.96 15.91
N SER A 255 -11.51 -0.15 16.48
CA SER A 255 -10.37 0.44 15.78
C SER A 255 -9.11 0.38 16.64
N MET A 256 -7.96 0.37 15.98
CA MET A 256 -6.65 0.34 16.60
C MET A 256 -5.76 1.44 16.04
N THR A 257 -4.85 1.96 16.85
CA THR A 257 -3.78 2.84 16.39
C THR A 257 -2.47 2.07 16.23
N GLY A 258 -1.72 2.38 15.18
CA GLY A 258 -0.35 1.92 14.96
C GLY A 258 0.62 3.09 15.04
N LYS A 259 1.37 3.19 16.14
CA LYS A 259 2.37 4.23 16.37
C LYS A 259 3.76 3.74 15.98
N LEU A 260 4.44 4.44 15.07
CA LEU A 260 5.82 4.15 14.67
C LEU A 260 6.78 4.34 15.86
N VAL A 261 7.50 3.28 16.21
CA VAL A 261 8.48 3.27 17.32
C VAL A 261 9.90 2.98 16.87
N ASN A 262 10.09 2.39 15.68
CA ASN A 262 11.42 2.21 15.09
C ASN A 262 11.33 2.24 13.57
N LEU A 263 12.26 2.96 12.93
CA LEU A 263 12.45 2.96 11.50
C LEU A 263 13.90 2.65 11.17
N SER A 264 14.13 1.63 10.35
CA SER A 264 15.43 1.29 9.79
C SER A 264 15.36 1.46 8.27
N LEU A 265 16.16 2.37 7.73
CA LEU A 265 16.25 2.57 6.28
C LEU A 265 17.29 1.63 5.71
N PHE A 266 16.95 0.95 4.61
CA PHE A 266 17.89 0.12 3.88
C PHE A 266 18.50 0.92 2.73
N ASP A 267 19.70 0.53 2.33
CA ASP A 267 20.32 1.13 1.15
C ASP A 267 19.46 0.86 -0.07
N GLN A 268 19.34 1.86 -0.95
CA GLN A 268 18.63 1.65 -2.20
C GLN A 268 19.32 0.54 -2.99
N SER A 269 18.51 -0.40 -3.48
CA SER A 269 18.91 -1.37 -4.49
C SER A 269 19.66 -0.68 -5.63
N LYS A 270 20.63 -1.38 -6.24
CA LYS A 270 21.43 -0.82 -7.34
C LYS A 270 20.52 -0.19 -8.41
N PRO A 271 20.94 0.94 -9.02
CA PRO A 271 20.20 1.55 -10.12
C PRO A 271 19.87 0.50 -11.17
N CYS A 272 18.64 0.54 -11.66
CA CYS A 272 18.20 -0.24 -12.80
C CYS A 272 19.22 -0.18 -13.93
N PRO A 273 19.69 -1.32 -14.48
CA PRO A 273 20.53 -1.28 -15.66
C PRO A 273 19.78 -0.56 -16.78
N THR A 274 20.41 0.45 -17.36
CA THR A 274 19.89 1.14 -18.55
C THR A 274 19.74 0.12 -19.67
N LYS A 275 18.50 -0.08 -20.15
CA LYS A 275 18.23 -0.85 -21.37
C LYS A 275 18.75 -0.11 -22.60
#